data_AF-A0A423WW60-F1
#
_entry.id   AF-A0A423WW60-F1
#
_cell.length_a   1.000
_cell.length_b   1.000
_cell.length_c   1.000
_cell.angle_alpha   90.00
_cell.angle_beta   90.00
_cell.angle_gamma   90.00
#
_symmetry.space_group_name_H-M   'P 1'
#
loop_
_entity.id
_entity.type
_entity.pdbx_description
1 polymer ?
#
loop_
_entity_poly.entity_id
_entity_poly.type
_entity_poly.pdbx_seq_one_letter_code
_entity_poly.pdbx_strand_id
1 'polypeptide(L)'
;MANVFPGTTMDVEKSRTMEADKKPDPNTILHPSSPTLSHNEDYRRMLALGFIHQIGQCRLALRYSMIGWTGTLDQDKIPNALLNAHSITQLNNRIDALERCLRPFLPRDPDGVAHTHPHPHPGQALDADQARRVADVRRRLLEIAPGAKSTRFIAPLLGEIESGAREARLLPPGDRGGWAWSWVHDDWFRWEDGEEKWVSARERELRVDYLM
;
A
#
# COMPACT_ATOMS: atom_id res chain seq x y z
N MET A 1 -27.86 58.81 -33.96
CA MET A 1 -27.59 59.44 -32.64
C MET A 1 -28.54 58.82 -31.63
N ALA A 2 -28.10 58.62 -30.37
CA ALA A 2 -28.85 58.18 -29.17
C ALA A 2 -29.85 56.99 -29.31
N ASN A 3 -29.68 55.84 -28.65
CA ASN A 3 -29.64 55.52 -27.20
C ASN A 3 -31.00 55.48 -26.47
N VAL A 4 -31.35 54.25 -26.08
CA VAL A 4 -31.93 53.80 -24.78
C VAL A 4 -33.47 53.78 -24.59
N PHE A 5 -33.89 52.63 -24.04
CA PHE A 5 -35.21 52.13 -23.57
C PHE A 5 -35.65 52.77 -22.21
N PRO A 6 -36.75 52.38 -21.49
CA PRO A 6 -37.62 51.19 -21.60
C PRO A 6 -39.17 51.36 -21.39
N GLY A 7 -39.89 50.23 -21.46
CA GLY A 7 -41.32 50.04 -21.12
C GLY A 7 -41.97 49.01 -22.08
N THR A 8 -42.29 47.74 -21.75
CA THR A 8 -43.06 47.17 -20.61
C THR A 8 -44.52 47.64 -20.63
N THR A 9 -45.56 46.84 -20.88
CA THR A 9 -45.74 45.44 -21.37
C THR A 9 -47.12 45.38 -22.09
N MET A 10 -47.60 44.32 -22.75
CA MET A 10 -47.22 42.89 -22.87
C MET A 10 -47.40 42.48 -24.37
N ASP A 11 -47.50 41.23 -24.86
CA ASP A 11 -47.61 39.88 -24.28
C ASP A 11 -47.00 38.82 -25.23
N VAL A 12 -47.02 37.53 -24.88
CA VAL A 12 -46.50 36.44 -25.74
C VAL A 12 -47.44 35.23 -25.80
N GLU A 13 -47.95 34.95 -27.01
CA GLU A 13 -48.83 33.80 -27.26
C GLU A 13 -48.04 32.48 -27.37
N LYS A 14 -48.69 31.36 -27.02
CA LYS A 14 -48.04 30.05 -26.85
C LYS A 14 -47.53 29.45 -28.16
N SER A 15 -46.24 29.11 -28.21
CA SER A 15 -45.71 28.05 -29.07
C SER A 15 -45.08 26.95 -28.22
N ARG A 16 -45.68 25.76 -28.24
CA ARG A 16 -45.41 24.66 -27.30
C ARG A 16 -44.59 23.56 -27.97
N THR A 17 -43.28 23.76 -28.09
CA THR A 17 -42.35 22.67 -28.44
C THR A 17 -42.35 21.60 -27.34
N MET A 18 -42.24 20.33 -27.72
CA MET A 18 -42.39 19.20 -26.80
C MET A 18 -41.16 19.04 -25.90
N GLU A 19 -41.34 19.21 -24.59
CA GLU A 19 -40.46 18.56 -23.61
C GLU A 19 -40.77 17.06 -23.60
N ALA A 20 -39.75 16.24 -23.86
CA ALA A 20 -39.85 14.80 -23.64
C ALA A 20 -39.73 14.52 -22.13
N ASP A 21 -40.79 13.95 -21.53
CA ASP A 21 -40.86 13.58 -20.11
C ASP A 21 -39.79 12.53 -19.75
N LYS A 22 -38.58 12.99 -19.45
CA LYS A 22 -37.50 12.17 -18.89
C LYS A 22 -37.77 11.86 -17.42
N LYS A 23 -38.76 11.00 -17.18
CA LYS A 23 -38.81 10.25 -15.93
C LYS A 23 -37.47 9.54 -15.71
N PRO A 24 -36.83 9.67 -14.53
CA PRO A 24 -35.71 8.81 -14.19
C PRO A 24 -36.19 7.36 -14.11
N ASP A 25 -35.44 6.44 -14.71
CA ASP A 25 -35.76 5.01 -14.66
C ASP A 25 -35.58 4.50 -13.21
N PRO A 26 -36.63 3.96 -12.56
CA PRO A 26 -36.56 3.51 -11.18
C PRO A 26 -35.58 2.35 -10.93
N ASN A 27 -35.11 1.68 -11.99
CA ASN A 27 -34.07 0.65 -11.90
C ASN A 27 -32.65 1.18 -12.08
N THR A 28 -32.44 2.51 -12.09
CA THR A 28 -31.09 3.09 -12.03
C THR A 28 -30.50 2.84 -10.63
N ILE A 29 -29.78 1.73 -10.46
CA ILE A 29 -29.02 1.44 -9.24
C ILE A 29 -27.87 2.44 -9.14
N LEU A 30 -28.15 3.56 -8.46
CA LEU A 30 -27.13 4.47 -7.97
C LEU A 30 -26.31 3.76 -6.89
N HIS A 31 -25.26 3.06 -7.31
CA HIS A 31 -24.23 2.58 -6.39
C HIS A 31 -23.74 3.78 -5.54
N PRO A 32 -23.92 3.77 -4.21
CA PRO A 32 -23.49 4.89 -3.39
C PRO A 32 -21.95 4.93 -3.39
N SER A 33 -21.38 5.92 -4.09
CA SER A 33 -19.96 6.23 -4.09
C SER A 33 -19.53 6.60 -2.67
N SER A 34 -19.19 5.58 -1.87
CA SER A 34 -19.18 5.67 -0.42
C SER A 34 -17.91 6.39 0.06
N PRO A 35 -18.00 7.61 0.62
CA PRO A 35 -16.82 8.40 0.98
C PRO A 35 -15.95 7.75 2.08
N THR A 36 -16.53 6.79 2.81
CA THR A 36 -15.85 5.94 3.80
C THR A 36 -14.77 5.03 3.21
N LEU A 37 -14.94 4.55 1.97
CA LEU A 37 -13.93 3.71 1.29
C LEU A 37 -12.67 4.53 0.97
N SER A 38 -12.82 5.70 0.36
CA SER A 38 -11.69 6.60 0.02
C SER A 38 -10.84 6.93 1.24
N HIS A 39 -11.47 7.26 2.38
CA HIS A 39 -10.74 7.61 3.60
C HIS A 39 -9.93 6.44 4.17
N ASN A 40 -10.48 5.22 4.14
CA ASN A 40 -9.76 4.01 4.53
C ASN A 40 -8.62 3.66 3.57
N GLU A 41 -8.81 3.84 2.26
CA GLU A 41 -7.75 3.66 1.27
C GLU A 41 -6.59 4.63 1.47
N ASP A 42 -6.86 5.92 1.70
CA ASP A 42 -5.81 6.93 1.86
C ASP A 42 -5.06 6.78 3.19
N TYR A 43 -5.77 6.43 4.26
CA TYR A 43 -5.14 6.02 5.52
C TYR A 43 -4.25 4.78 5.32
N ARG A 44 -4.73 3.76 4.60
CA ARG A 44 -3.97 2.54 4.27
C ARG A 44 -2.72 2.85 3.43
N ARG A 45 -2.82 3.73 2.43
CA ARG A 45 -1.69 4.19 1.61
C ARG A 45 -0.61 4.85 2.46
N MET A 46 -1.01 5.72 3.38
CA MET A 46 -0.11 6.39 4.32
C MET A 46 0.57 5.40 5.29
N LEU A 47 -0.17 4.42 5.83
CA LEU A 47 0.42 3.34 6.63
C LEU A 47 1.42 2.49 5.82
N ALA A 48 1.05 2.07 4.60
CA ALA A 48 1.91 1.26 3.72
C ALA A 48 3.22 1.99 3.38
N LEU A 49 3.14 3.28 3.08
CA LEU A 49 4.29 4.16 2.87
C LEU A 49 5.15 4.24 4.14
N GLY A 50 4.54 4.45 5.31
CA GLY A 50 5.21 4.46 6.62
C GLY A 50 5.98 3.17 6.93
N PHE A 51 5.40 2.00 6.64
CA PHE A 51 6.11 0.72 6.77
C PHE A 51 7.23 0.57 5.73
N ILE A 52 7.00 0.93 4.46
CA ILE A 52 8.05 0.90 3.42
C ILE A 52 9.25 1.79 3.77
N HIS A 53 9.06 2.96 4.39
CA HIS A 53 10.18 3.77 4.88
C HIS A 53 10.94 3.14 6.05
N GLN A 54 10.25 2.45 6.98
CA GLN A 54 10.89 1.69 8.06
C GLN A 54 11.72 0.52 7.49
N ILE A 55 11.17 -0.22 6.52
CA ILE A 55 11.85 -1.32 5.82
C ILE A 55 13.06 -0.81 5.04
N GLY A 56 12.95 0.39 4.44
CA GLY A 56 14.08 1.08 3.82
C GLY A 56 15.25 1.33 4.79
N GLN A 57 14.96 1.62 6.08
CA GLN A 57 16.03 1.69 7.10
C GLN A 57 16.64 0.32 7.37
N CYS A 58 15.82 -0.73 7.53
CA CYS A 58 16.31 -2.11 7.71
C CYS A 58 17.17 -2.59 6.53
N ARG A 59 16.78 -2.28 5.28
CA ARG A 59 17.54 -2.58 4.07
C ARG A 59 18.85 -1.80 4.00
N LEU A 60 18.84 -0.52 4.39
CA LEU A 60 20.07 0.29 4.46
C LEU A 60 21.04 -0.25 5.53
N ALA A 61 20.55 -0.59 6.72
CA ALA A 61 21.33 -1.24 7.76
C ALA A 61 21.89 -2.59 7.29
N LEU A 62 21.11 -3.39 6.55
CA LEU A 62 21.58 -4.65 5.98
C LEU A 62 22.68 -4.45 4.92
N ARG A 63 22.60 -3.41 4.09
CA ARG A 63 23.70 -3.03 3.16
C ARG A 63 24.98 -2.68 3.91
N TYR A 64 24.93 -1.89 4.99
CA TYR A 64 26.11 -1.64 5.84
C TYR A 64 26.62 -2.90 6.57
N SER A 65 25.70 -3.79 6.94
CA SER A 65 26.03 -5.10 7.53
C SER A 65 26.78 -6.01 6.56
N MET A 66 26.39 -5.98 5.28
CA MET A 66 27.08 -6.66 4.18
C MET A 66 28.47 -6.08 3.96
N ILE A 67 28.61 -4.75 3.82
CA ILE A 67 29.92 -4.09 3.63
C ILE A 67 30.87 -4.43 4.79
N GLY A 68 30.38 -4.40 6.04
CA GLY A 68 31.15 -4.79 7.23
C GLY A 68 31.44 -6.30 7.36
N TRP A 69 30.87 -7.15 6.51
CA TRP A 69 31.14 -8.59 6.43
C TRP A 69 32.06 -8.94 5.25
N THR A 70 31.83 -8.33 4.08
CA THR A 70 32.60 -8.57 2.85
C THR A 70 33.90 -7.77 2.79
N GLY A 71 34.02 -6.70 3.60
CA GLY A 71 35.13 -5.75 3.53
C GLY A 71 35.13 -4.88 2.26
N THR A 72 34.04 -4.87 1.47
CA THR A 72 34.00 -4.15 0.19
C THR A 72 32.63 -3.56 -0.14
N LEU A 73 32.67 -2.48 -0.93
CA LEU A 73 31.52 -1.80 -1.56
C LEU A 73 31.24 -2.32 -2.99
N ASP A 74 32.14 -3.14 -3.53
CA ASP A 74 32.09 -3.68 -4.89
C ASP A 74 30.96 -4.71 -5.05
N GLN A 75 29.94 -4.37 -5.85
CA GLN A 75 28.73 -5.19 -5.98
C GLN A 75 28.96 -6.52 -6.70
N ASP A 76 29.94 -6.61 -7.61
CA ASP A 76 30.23 -7.87 -8.34
C ASP A 76 30.83 -8.92 -7.40
N LYS A 77 31.45 -8.47 -6.29
CA LYS A 77 32.03 -9.34 -5.26
C LYS A 77 31.03 -9.75 -4.17
N ILE A 78 29.90 -9.04 -4.04
CA ILE A 78 28.89 -9.31 -3.01
C ILE A 78 28.26 -10.72 -3.13
N PRO A 79 27.76 -11.19 -4.31
CA PRO A 79 27.11 -12.50 -4.42
C PRO A 79 27.97 -13.66 -3.91
N ASN A 80 29.25 -13.70 -4.29
CA ASN A 80 30.18 -14.75 -3.86
C ASN A 80 30.44 -14.71 -2.34
N ALA A 81 30.53 -13.52 -1.75
CA ALA A 81 30.71 -13.37 -0.30
C ALA A 81 29.42 -13.65 0.51
N LEU A 82 28.25 -13.57 -0.13
CA LEU A 82 26.96 -13.94 0.46
C LEU A 82 26.69 -15.45 0.51
N LEU A 83 27.39 -16.27 -0.28
CA LEU A 83 27.21 -17.74 -0.30
C LEU A 83 27.32 -18.38 1.10
N ASN A 84 28.20 -17.84 1.94
CA ASN A 84 28.37 -18.31 3.32
C ASN A 84 27.47 -17.54 4.33
N ALA A 85 26.95 -16.36 3.95
CA ALA A 85 26.27 -15.41 4.83
C ALA A 85 24.75 -15.68 4.97
N HIS A 86 24.38 -16.92 5.26
CA HIS A 86 22.99 -17.42 5.27
C HIS A 86 21.98 -16.50 6.00
N SER A 87 22.35 -15.92 7.15
CA SER A 87 21.48 -15.01 7.90
C SER A 87 21.23 -13.67 7.22
N ILE A 88 22.20 -13.15 6.45
CA ILE A 88 22.03 -11.95 5.62
C ILE A 88 21.09 -12.27 4.44
N THR A 89 21.32 -13.39 3.76
CA THR A 89 20.51 -13.81 2.60
C THR A 89 19.05 -14.09 3.00
N GLN A 90 18.80 -14.80 4.10
CA GLN A 90 17.46 -15.01 4.64
C GLN A 90 16.76 -13.68 4.99
N LEU A 91 17.49 -12.76 5.62
CA LEU A 91 16.94 -11.46 6.04
C LEU A 91 16.66 -10.54 4.83
N ASN A 92 17.52 -10.54 3.81
CA ASN A 92 17.25 -9.80 2.57
C ASN A 92 16.02 -10.36 1.85
N ASN A 93 15.92 -11.69 1.71
CA ASN A 93 14.76 -12.33 1.06
C ASN A 93 13.44 -12.02 1.80
N ARG A 94 13.49 -11.89 3.14
CA ARG A 94 12.35 -11.49 3.99
C ARG A 94 11.96 -10.02 3.77
N ILE A 95 12.94 -9.11 3.69
CA ILE A 95 12.74 -7.71 3.29
C ILE A 95 12.12 -7.64 1.88
N ASP A 96 12.67 -8.36 0.90
CA ASP A 96 12.19 -8.40 -0.49
C ASP A 96 10.76 -8.94 -0.59
N ALA A 97 10.38 -9.90 0.27
CA ALA A 97 9.01 -10.42 0.35
C ALA A 97 8.05 -9.38 0.95
N LEU A 98 8.46 -8.75 2.05
CA LEU A 98 7.66 -7.74 2.74
C LEU A 98 7.38 -6.51 1.86
N GLU A 99 8.40 -5.99 1.16
CA GLU A 99 8.20 -4.90 0.19
C GLU A 99 7.24 -5.30 -0.94
N ARG A 100 7.30 -6.54 -1.45
CA ARG A 100 6.36 -7.04 -2.46
C ARG A 100 4.93 -7.16 -1.95
N CYS A 101 4.72 -7.57 -0.69
CA CYS A 101 3.39 -7.64 -0.08
C CYS A 101 2.79 -6.25 0.17
N LEU A 102 3.61 -5.24 0.50
CA LEU A 102 3.14 -3.87 0.74
C LEU A 102 2.94 -3.05 -0.54
N ARG A 103 3.66 -3.37 -1.63
CA ARG A 103 3.62 -2.63 -2.90
C ARG A 103 2.21 -2.38 -3.50
N PRO A 104 1.22 -3.30 -3.43
CA PRO A 104 -0.13 -3.04 -3.93
C PRO A 104 -0.87 -1.90 -3.20
N PHE A 105 -0.45 -1.57 -1.98
CA PHE A 105 -1.07 -0.56 -1.12
C PHE A 105 -0.39 0.80 -1.18
N LEU A 106 0.74 0.94 -1.87
CA LEU A 106 1.38 2.23 -2.06
C LEU A 106 0.54 3.15 -2.98
N PRO A 107 0.66 4.48 -2.83
CA PRO A 107 0.16 5.40 -3.85
C PRO A 107 0.70 5.02 -5.23
N ARG A 108 -0.18 4.95 -6.23
CA ARG A 108 0.24 4.87 -7.63
C ARG A 108 0.74 6.25 -8.05
N ASP A 109 1.94 6.36 -8.60
CA ASP A 109 2.40 7.63 -9.16
C ASP A 109 1.46 8.09 -10.28
N PRO A 110 0.91 9.32 -10.22
CA PRO A 110 -0.07 9.80 -11.18
C PRO A 110 0.54 9.99 -12.58
N ASP A 111 1.85 10.25 -12.67
CA ASP A 111 2.54 10.61 -13.91
C ASP A 111 2.95 9.39 -14.77
N GLY A 112 2.63 8.17 -14.33
CA GLY A 112 2.68 6.96 -15.18
C GLY A 112 4.07 6.52 -15.68
N VAL A 113 5.16 7.14 -15.22
CA VAL A 113 6.52 6.85 -15.67
C VAL A 113 6.99 5.49 -15.12
N ALA A 114 6.76 4.44 -15.90
CA ALA A 114 7.22 3.08 -15.62
C ALA A 114 8.76 2.97 -15.77
N HIS A 115 9.50 3.52 -14.80
CA HIS A 115 10.95 3.41 -14.72
C HIS A 115 11.39 2.57 -13.54
N THR A 116 12.29 1.65 -13.84
CA THR A 116 12.80 0.60 -12.97
C THR A 116 13.60 1.17 -11.79
N HIS A 117 12.97 1.39 -10.62
CA HIS A 117 13.54 1.11 -9.29
C HIS A 117 12.46 1.18 -8.19
N PRO A 118 12.38 0.20 -7.25
CA PRO A 118 11.36 0.17 -6.21
C PRO A 118 11.80 0.95 -4.95
N HIS A 119 12.00 2.26 -5.06
CA HIS A 119 12.27 3.12 -3.90
C HIS A 119 11.23 4.24 -3.83
N PRO A 120 10.59 4.47 -2.66
CA PRO A 120 9.62 5.56 -2.52
C PRO A 120 10.33 6.90 -2.77
N HIS A 121 9.70 7.77 -3.55
CA HIS A 121 10.25 9.11 -3.78
C HIS A 121 10.38 9.87 -2.45
N PRO A 122 11.54 10.47 -2.14
CA PRO A 122 11.81 11.12 -0.84
C PRO A 122 11.04 12.43 -0.61
N GLY A 123 9.95 12.66 -1.36
CA GLY A 123 9.05 13.81 -1.26
C GLY A 123 7.59 13.45 -0.94
N GLN A 124 7.20 12.17 -0.87
CA GLN A 124 5.87 11.82 -0.34
C GLN A 124 5.87 12.05 1.17
N ALA A 125 5.04 12.99 1.64
CA ALA A 125 5.00 13.39 3.04
C ALA A 125 4.34 12.31 3.91
N LEU A 126 5.11 11.75 4.84
CA LEU A 126 4.57 11.00 5.98
C LEU A 126 3.87 11.95 6.96
N ASP A 127 2.88 11.43 7.68
CA ASP A 127 2.37 12.13 8.85
C ASP A 127 3.40 12.15 10.00
N ALA A 128 3.09 12.90 11.06
CA ALA A 128 4.01 13.05 12.19
C ALA A 128 4.32 11.72 12.92
N ASP A 129 3.40 10.76 12.93
CA ASP A 129 3.54 9.52 13.70
C ASP A 129 4.24 8.42 12.91
N GLN A 130 4.03 8.33 11.60
CA GLN A 130 4.87 7.50 10.72
C GLN A 130 6.29 8.07 10.64
N ALA A 131 6.45 9.40 10.57
CA ALA A 131 7.78 10.02 10.62
C ALA A 131 8.52 9.71 11.94
N ARG A 132 7.82 9.75 13.08
CA ARG A 132 8.36 9.30 14.39
C ARG A 132 8.77 7.82 14.37
N ARG A 133 7.90 6.92 13.89
CA ARG A 133 8.20 5.48 13.79
C ARG A 133 9.42 5.19 12.91
N VAL A 134 9.54 5.85 11.75
CA VAL A 134 10.72 5.76 10.87
C VAL A 134 11.98 6.27 11.57
N ALA A 135 11.89 7.38 12.31
CA ALA A 135 13.00 7.93 13.08
C ALA A 135 13.46 7.00 14.22
N ASP A 136 12.53 6.35 14.93
CA ASP A 136 12.84 5.39 16.00
C ASP A 136 13.44 4.08 15.48
N VAL A 137 12.94 3.55 14.35
CA VAL A 137 13.58 2.42 13.66
C VAL A 137 15.00 2.82 13.22
N ARG A 138 15.18 4.00 12.62
CA ARG A 138 16.51 4.52 12.24
C ARG A 138 17.44 4.66 13.46
N ARG A 139 16.95 5.18 14.58
CA ARG A 139 17.70 5.34 15.84
C ARG A 139 18.20 3.99 16.36
N ARG A 140 17.30 3.02 16.53
CA ARG A 140 17.63 1.66 16.96
C ARG A 140 18.56 0.91 16.01
N LEU A 141 18.57 1.27 14.72
CA LEU A 141 19.52 0.73 13.73
C LEU A 141 20.89 1.41 13.76
N LEU A 142 20.98 2.69 14.13
CA LEU A 142 22.25 3.42 14.26
C LEU A 142 23.05 3.02 15.51
N GLU A 143 22.39 2.42 16.50
CA GLU A 143 23.02 1.81 17.69
C GLU A 143 23.76 0.48 17.36
N ILE A 144 23.67 -0.02 16.12
CA ILE A 144 24.25 -1.29 15.68
C ILE A 144 25.67 -1.10 15.10
N ALA A 145 26.66 -1.75 15.70
CA ALA A 145 28.01 -1.86 15.12
C ALA A 145 28.00 -2.71 13.82
N PRO A 146 28.64 -2.27 12.71
CA PRO A 146 28.69 -3.00 11.44
C PRO A 146 29.29 -4.42 11.51
N GLY A 147 28.97 -5.25 10.52
CA GLY A 147 29.39 -6.65 10.42
C GLY A 147 28.38 -7.65 10.98
N ALA A 148 28.57 -8.95 10.77
CA ALA A 148 27.50 -9.97 10.78
C ALA A 148 26.63 -10.11 12.05
N LYS A 149 27.07 -9.62 13.22
CA LYS A 149 26.23 -9.61 14.45
C LYS A 149 25.00 -8.71 14.30
N SER A 150 25.07 -7.67 13.48
CA SER A 150 23.99 -6.75 13.09
C SER A 150 22.66 -7.41 12.72
N THR A 151 22.69 -8.53 11.99
CA THR A 151 21.48 -9.28 11.58
C THR A 151 20.58 -9.66 12.77
N ARG A 152 21.16 -9.87 13.96
CA ARG A 152 20.45 -10.18 15.21
C ARG A 152 19.64 -9.01 15.77
N PHE A 153 19.93 -7.79 15.34
CA PHE A 153 19.24 -6.55 15.74
C PHE A 153 18.26 -6.07 14.67
N ILE A 154 18.59 -6.27 13.39
CA ILE A 154 17.70 -5.95 12.25
C ILE A 154 16.51 -6.94 12.18
N ALA A 155 16.72 -8.23 12.46
CA ALA A 155 15.65 -9.24 12.35
C ALA A 155 14.49 -9.08 13.36
N PRO A 156 14.70 -8.71 14.64
CA PRO A 156 13.63 -8.34 15.55
C PRO A 156 12.84 -7.11 15.07
N LEU A 157 13.54 -6.04 14.64
CA LEU A 157 12.92 -4.83 14.08
C LEU A 157 12.03 -5.15 12.87
N LEU A 158 12.48 -6.02 11.97
CA LEU A 158 11.67 -6.47 10.84
C LEU A 158 10.44 -7.26 11.28
N GLY A 159 10.54 -8.05 12.36
CA GLY A 159 9.41 -8.76 12.98
C GLY A 159 8.39 -7.81 13.63
N GLU A 160 8.84 -6.70 14.24
CA GLU A 160 7.97 -5.64 14.76
C GLU A 160 7.22 -4.95 13.62
N ILE A 161 7.92 -4.61 12.53
CA ILE A 161 7.33 -4.01 11.32
C ILE A 161 6.30 -4.96 10.68
N GLU A 162 6.62 -6.25 10.53
CA GLU A 162 5.68 -7.26 10.04
C GLU A 162 4.45 -7.45 10.93
N SER A 163 4.63 -7.33 12.25
CA SER A 163 3.51 -7.44 13.20
C SER A 163 2.58 -6.23 13.06
N GLY A 164 3.12 -5.01 13.11
CA GLY A 164 2.34 -3.78 12.92
C GLY A 164 1.67 -3.69 11.54
N ALA A 165 2.32 -4.16 10.47
CA ALA A 165 1.73 -4.20 9.14
C ALA A 165 0.59 -5.23 9.03
N ARG A 166 0.65 -6.34 9.78
CA ARG A 166 -0.45 -7.32 9.87
C ARG A 166 -1.61 -6.83 10.75
N GLU A 167 -1.31 -6.12 11.85
CA GLU A 167 -2.31 -5.41 12.66
C GLU A 167 -3.05 -4.36 11.82
N ALA A 168 -2.34 -3.63 10.95
CA ALA A 168 -2.88 -2.73 9.94
C ALA A 168 -3.56 -3.43 8.74
N ARG A 169 -3.62 -4.77 8.72
CA ARG A 169 -4.16 -5.63 7.64
C ARG A 169 -3.50 -5.44 6.26
N LEU A 170 -2.34 -4.79 6.20
CA LEU A 170 -1.53 -4.64 5.00
C LEU A 170 -0.78 -5.94 4.61
N LEU A 171 -0.72 -6.91 5.53
CA LEU A 171 -0.19 -8.24 5.29
C LEU A 171 -1.26 -9.30 5.59
N PRO A 172 -1.22 -10.45 4.91
CA PRO A 172 -2.07 -11.57 5.25
C PRO A 172 -1.78 -12.13 6.65
N PRO A 173 -2.70 -12.96 7.19
CA PRO A 173 -2.47 -13.77 8.38
C PRO A 173 -1.12 -14.51 8.38
N GLY A 174 -0.57 -14.76 9.57
CA GLY A 174 0.78 -15.30 9.75
C GLY A 174 0.93 -16.81 9.52
N ASP A 175 -0.08 -17.48 8.98
CA ASP A 175 -0.02 -18.90 8.62
C ASP A 175 0.54 -19.09 7.21
N ARG A 176 0.73 -20.35 6.78
CA ARG A 176 1.30 -20.68 5.46
C ARG A 176 0.24 -20.74 4.35
N GLY A 177 -0.87 -20.02 4.51
CA GLY A 177 -1.98 -20.02 3.56
C GLY A 177 -1.68 -19.25 2.27
N GLY A 178 -2.29 -19.69 1.17
CA GLY A 178 -2.38 -18.89 -0.05
C GLY A 178 -3.46 -17.82 0.10
N TRP A 179 -3.05 -16.62 0.50
CA TRP A 179 -3.96 -15.48 0.72
C TRP A 179 -3.95 -14.50 -0.46
N ALA A 180 -5.14 -14.08 -0.89
CA ALA A 180 -5.37 -13.01 -1.86
C ALA A 180 -6.06 -11.81 -1.17
N TRP A 181 -5.83 -10.59 -1.66
CA TRP A 181 -6.49 -9.38 -1.14
C TRP A 181 -7.70 -9.00 -1.99
N SER A 182 -8.85 -8.72 -1.38
CA SER A 182 -10.01 -8.14 -2.06
C SER A 182 -10.18 -6.66 -1.70
N TRP A 183 -10.13 -5.79 -2.71
CA TRP A 183 -10.43 -4.37 -2.57
C TRP A 183 -11.91 -4.08 -2.32
N VAL A 184 -12.81 -4.97 -2.77
CA VAL A 184 -14.27 -4.81 -2.62
C VAL A 184 -14.73 -5.12 -1.20
N HIS A 185 -14.12 -6.13 -0.57
CA HIS A 185 -14.46 -6.56 0.80
C HIS A 185 -13.49 -6.03 1.87
N ASP A 186 -12.43 -5.33 1.46
CA ASP A 186 -11.44 -4.71 2.34
C ASP A 186 -10.73 -5.71 3.29
N ASP A 187 -10.48 -6.93 2.81
CA ASP A 187 -9.95 -8.04 3.61
C ASP A 187 -9.13 -9.05 2.77
N TRP A 188 -8.39 -9.91 3.48
CA TRP A 188 -7.68 -11.06 2.91
C TRP A 188 -8.57 -12.30 2.85
N PHE A 189 -8.48 -13.05 1.75
CA PHE A 189 -9.25 -14.26 1.49
C PHE A 189 -8.32 -15.44 1.14
N ARG A 190 -8.66 -16.62 1.66
CA ARG A 190 -8.02 -17.90 1.34
C ARG A 190 -9.03 -18.80 0.65
N TRP A 191 -8.62 -19.52 -0.39
CA TRP A 191 -9.41 -20.64 -0.92
C TRP A 191 -9.21 -21.88 -0.03
N GLU A 192 -10.29 -22.53 0.38
CA GLU A 192 -10.24 -23.78 1.14
C GLU A 192 -10.89 -24.93 0.35
N ASP A 193 -10.06 -25.77 -0.27
CA ASP A 193 -10.47 -26.86 -1.17
C ASP A 193 -11.49 -27.84 -0.56
N GLY A 194 -11.45 -28.05 0.76
CA GLY A 194 -12.35 -28.96 1.46
C GLY A 194 -13.78 -28.44 1.63
N GLU A 195 -14.02 -27.14 1.42
CA GLU A 195 -15.33 -26.49 1.58
C GLU A 195 -15.74 -25.65 0.36
N GLU A 196 -14.95 -25.71 -0.74
CA GLU A 196 -15.14 -25.04 -2.02
C GLU A 196 -15.49 -23.53 -1.91
N LYS A 197 -14.87 -22.82 -0.96
CA LYS A 197 -15.20 -21.42 -0.63
C LYS A 197 -13.98 -20.53 -0.36
N TRP A 198 -14.19 -19.22 -0.51
CA TRP A 198 -13.23 -18.16 -0.17
C TRP A 198 -13.42 -17.67 1.27
N VAL A 199 -12.60 -18.19 2.19
CA VAL A 199 -12.59 -17.83 3.62
C VAL A 199 -11.95 -16.46 3.84
N SER A 200 -12.74 -15.51 4.34
CA SER A 200 -12.29 -14.20 4.83
C SER A 200 -11.46 -14.33 6.12
N ALA A 201 -10.35 -13.60 6.21
CA ALA A 201 -9.51 -13.52 7.41
C ALA A 201 -10.21 -12.85 8.59
N ARG A 202 -11.08 -11.87 8.32
CA ARG A 202 -11.89 -11.13 9.30
C ARG A 202 -13.09 -11.92 9.80
N GLU A 203 -13.87 -12.50 8.87
CA GLU A 203 -15.24 -13.00 9.15
C GLU A 203 -15.32 -14.53 9.17
N ARG A 204 -14.23 -15.23 8.81
CA ARG A 204 -14.01 -16.69 8.87
C ARG A 204 -14.93 -17.57 8.02
N GLU A 205 -16.07 -17.08 7.56
CA GLU A 205 -16.84 -17.70 6.50
C GLU A 205 -17.57 -16.65 5.67
N LEU A 206 -17.25 -16.62 4.38
CA LEU A 206 -18.04 -15.93 3.35
C LEU A 206 -18.16 -16.89 2.17
N ARG A 207 -19.37 -17.07 1.63
CA ARG A 207 -19.58 -17.71 0.34
C ARG A 207 -19.62 -16.62 -0.72
N VAL A 208 -18.46 -16.35 -1.30
CA VAL A 208 -18.33 -15.49 -2.48
C VAL A 208 -18.39 -16.42 -3.69
N ASP A 209 -19.55 -16.49 -4.35
CA ASP A 209 -19.78 -17.29 -5.55
C ASP A 209 -19.05 -16.66 -6.75
N TYR A 210 -17.73 -16.88 -6.76
CA TYR A 210 -16.72 -16.33 -7.67
C TYR A 210 -16.48 -14.82 -7.54
N LEU A 211 -15.20 -14.44 -7.52
CA LEU A 211 -14.74 -13.05 -7.55
C LEU A 211 -15.12 -12.42 -8.90
N MET A 212 -15.91 -11.34 -8.87
CA MET A 212 -16.13 -10.40 -9.97
C MET A 212 -15.33 -9.12 -9.76
#